data_AF-A0A932T5M8-F1
#
_entry.id   AF-A0A932T5M8-F1
#
_cell.length_a   1.000
_cell.length_b   1.000
_cell.length_c   1.000
_cell.angle_alpha   90.00
_cell.angle_beta   90.00
_cell.angle_gamma   90.00
#
_symmetry.space_group_name_H-M   'P 1'
#
loop_
_entity.id
_entity.type
_entity.pdbx_description
1 polymer ?
#
loop_
_entity_poly.entity_id
_entity_poly.type
_entity_poly.pdbx_seq_one_letter_code
_entity_poly.pdbx_strand_id
1 'polypeptide(L)'
;MMSKKLHLLLLAGGMAFSNVINAQLIIDNATFVIQSNATVSVQGDITSNIDITGAGKVLLNGTANQNINTGGFAIPNLEINNAANVTLTGNAAVTTSLLFTSGKIKLGSNNITLAAGCTSSGMGTNKFLETDGTGTVKRLFTADASNVISPVGVGSDYLPVSLTNTGSTYSTASIAVQAKGVVDPNRYPRTQSYLTAYWPIVKTGITGGTTSAVGTYVDPTKVTGTEADIKGMFWNGSAWSLTGGNQNTASNTVGATINNTSGELYGMNTFVLLNAKVFLQGAYNTGSGLMDDKLRNSAAPTTYNVGVFPASNLLPLSDPYRTAPYNTIFTHVNNTTAETTTTTVLQDQAVATDNIVDWLFVELRNTATSGNTVLQTRSVLLQRDGDIVDVDGVSPVYFQNNAPGTFVITVKHRNHLPISINPTVTTQALSLSPNTSLDFTTTSTGNVLGTANTNYYNNGTKNFMYAGNANINNNVKMSGSGNDGSYILGTILSNDVTKSLNDYNVGDVNMNRITKYSGAGNDGSYILSTPLNNVTTAIKSQILPL
;
A
#
# COMPACT_ATOMS: atom_id res chain seq x y z
N MET A 1 -93.76 -22.55 -31.91
CA MET A 1 -93.35 -21.27 -32.55
C MET A 1 -93.32 -20.23 -31.43
N MET A 2 -92.24 -19.52 -31.10
CA MET A 2 -91.14 -18.96 -31.87
C MET A 2 -89.80 -19.13 -31.12
N SER A 3 -88.73 -19.29 -31.90
CA SER A 3 -87.35 -19.18 -31.45
C SER A 3 -86.92 -17.73 -31.23
N LYS A 4 -85.89 -17.52 -30.41
CA LYS A 4 -84.82 -16.48 -30.55
C LYS A 4 -83.80 -16.68 -29.42
N LYS A 5 -82.73 -17.45 -29.68
CA LYS A 5 -81.37 -17.02 -30.09
C LYS A 5 -80.44 -16.70 -28.90
N LEU A 6 -79.67 -17.71 -28.54
CA LEU A 6 -78.40 -17.67 -27.82
C LEU A 6 -77.42 -16.71 -28.54
N HIS A 7 -76.88 -15.73 -27.83
CA HIS A 7 -75.70 -14.97 -28.28
C HIS A 7 -74.52 -15.37 -27.41
N LEU A 8 -73.65 -16.17 -28.00
CA LEU A 8 -72.33 -16.53 -27.49
C LEU A 8 -71.43 -15.29 -27.65
N LEU A 9 -71.08 -14.64 -26.54
CA LEU A 9 -69.95 -13.73 -26.50
C LEU A 9 -68.76 -14.48 -25.89
N LEU A 10 -67.93 -15.04 -26.77
CA LEU A 10 -66.67 -15.67 -26.41
C LEU A 10 -65.66 -14.57 -26.08
N LEU A 11 -65.53 -14.19 -24.81
CA LEU A 11 -64.34 -13.48 -24.35
C LEU A 11 -63.33 -14.52 -23.88
N ALA A 12 -62.47 -14.95 -24.80
CA ALA A 12 -61.29 -15.78 -24.50
C ALA A 12 -60.27 -14.94 -23.71
N GLY A 13 -60.51 -14.78 -22.42
CA GLY A 13 -59.57 -14.25 -21.44
C GLY A 13 -59.14 -15.36 -20.48
N GLY A 14 -58.58 -16.45 -21.02
CA GLY A 14 -57.96 -17.49 -20.21
C GLY A 14 -56.69 -16.92 -19.56
N MET A 15 -56.82 -16.26 -18.42
CA MET A 15 -55.69 -16.07 -17.51
C MET A 15 -55.34 -17.44 -16.95
N ALA A 16 -54.37 -18.11 -17.59
CA ALA A 16 -53.76 -19.30 -17.04
C ALA A 16 -53.01 -18.91 -15.76
N PHE A 17 -53.64 -19.10 -14.60
CA PHE A 17 -52.93 -19.17 -13.34
C PHE A 17 -52.10 -20.45 -13.37
N SER A 18 -50.86 -20.33 -13.84
CA SER A 18 -49.83 -21.33 -13.66
C SER A 18 -49.50 -21.40 -12.17
N ASN A 19 -50.21 -22.24 -11.41
CA ASN A 19 -49.79 -22.62 -10.06
C ASN A 19 -48.49 -23.43 -10.19
N VAL A 20 -47.35 -22.75 -10.16
CA VAL A 20 -46.05 -23.41 -10.08
C VAL A 20 -45.93 -23.96 -8.66
N ILE A 21 -46.31 -25.23 -8.47
CA ILE A 21 -46.12 -25.94 -7.21
C ILE A 21 -44.66 -26.39 -7.16
N ASN A 22 -43.84 -25.69 -6.39
CA ASN A 22 -42.46 -26.11 -6.12
C ASN A 22 -42.44 -26.98 -4.85
N ALA A 23 -41.83 -28.17 -4.93
CA ALA A 23 -41.64 -29.02 -3.75
C ALA A 23 -40.72 -28.32 -2.73
N GLN A 24 -41.29 -27.89 -1.60
CA GLN A 24 -40.56 -27.29 -0.47
C GLN A 24 -40.26 -28.36 0.60
N LEU A 25 -39.19 -28.16 1.36
CA LEU A 25 -38.85 -28.99 2.52
C LEU A 25 -38.93 -28.16 3.79
N ILE A 26 -39.88 -28.50 4.67
CA ILE A 26 -40.05 -27.88 5.97
C ILE A 26 -39.95 -28.97 7.03
N ILE A 27 -39.03 -28.81 7.98
CA ILE A 27 -38.84 -29.73 9.11
C ILE A 27 -38.99 -28.91 10.38
N ASP A 28 -40.04 -29.20 11.15
CA ASP A 28 -40.34 -28.53 12.41
C ASP A 28 -40.24 -29.53 13.56
N ASN A 29 -39.11 -29.51 14.26
CA ASN A 29 -38.78 -30.33 15.43
C ASN A 29 -38.97 -31.85 15.19
N ALA A 30 -38.91 -32.27 13.93
CA ALA A 30 -39.07 -33.66 13.52
C ALA A 30 -37.73 -34.29 13.19
N THR A 31 -37.51 -35.53 13.62
CA THR A 31 -36.35 -36.31 13.17
C THR A 31 -36.46 -36.55 11.66
N PHE A 32 -35.46 -36.09 10.91
CA PHE A 32 -35.37 -36.30 9.48
C PHE A 32 -34.04 -36.95 9.12
N VAL A 33 -34.11 -38.21 8.66
CA VAL A 33 -32.94 -39.02 8.30
C VAL A 33 -33.00 -39.37 6.82
N ILE A 34 -31.99 -38.98 6.05
CA ILE A 34 -31.86 -39.35 4.65
C ILE A 34 -30.91 -40.56 4.56
N GLN A 35 -31.45 -41.70 4.15
CA GLN A 35 -30.68 -42.94 4.06
C GLN A 35 -29.58 -42.87 3.00
N SER A 36 -28.58 -43.73 3.12
CA SER A 36 -27.50 -43.84 2.14
C SER A 36 -28.06 -44.02 0.72
N ASN A 37 -27.44 -43.36 -0.26
CA ASN A 37 -27.86 -43.31 -1.67
C ASN A 37 -29.23 -42.67 -1.95
N ALA A 38 -29.97 -42.22 -0.93
CA ALA A 38 -31.21 -41.48 -1.14
C ALA A 38 -30.94 -40.00 -1.44
N THR A 39 -31.80 -39.42 -2.27
CA THR A 39 -31.77 -37.99 -2.63
C THR A 39 -33.13 -37.38 -2.33
N VAL A 40 -33.14 -36.33 -1.53
CA VAL A 40 -34.32 -35.46 -1.34
C VAL A 40 -34.18 -34.29 -2.32
N SER A 41 -34.91 -34.36 -3.43
CA SER A 41 -34.92 -33.29 -4.45
C SER A 41 -35.95 -32.23 -4.08
N VAL A 42 -35.50 -31.00 -3.92
CA VAL A 42 -36.30 -29.85 -3.49
C VAL A 42 -36.28 -28.82 -4.62
N GLN A 43 -37.46 -28.35 -5.03
CA GLN A 43 -37.63 -27.34 -6.10
C GLN A 43 -38.00 -25.96 -5.53
N GLY A 44 -38.45 -25.90 -4.27
CA GLY A 44 -38.70 -24.68 -3.50
C GLY A 44 -37.70 -24.49 -2.37
N ASP A 45 -38.13 -23.92 -1.25
CA ASP A 45 -37.24 -23.55 -0.14
C ASP A 45 -36.98 -24.71 0.84
N ILE A 46 -35.88 -24.62 1.59
CA ILE A 46 -35.58 -25.46 2.75
C ILE A 46 -35.71 -24.62 4.02
N THR A 47 -36.56 -25.06 4.94
CA THR A 47 -36.61 -24.57 6.31
C THR A 47 -36.45 -25.72 7.29
N SER A 48 -35.53 -25.60 8.25
CA SER A 48 -35.36 -26.58 9.32
C SER A 48 -35.00 -25.90 10.64
N ASN A 49 -35.54 -26.39 11.74
CA ASN A 49 -35.11 -26.00 13.10
C ASN A 49 -34.47 -27.18 13.86
N ILE A 50 -33.99 -28.18 13.13
CA ILE A 50 -33.24 -29.34 13.63
C ILE A 50 -32.23 -29.81 12.57
N ASP A 51 -31.23 -30.58 13.00
CA ASP A 51 -30.29 -31.21 12.07
C ASP A 51 -31.00 -32.21 11.15
N ILE A 52 -30.72 -32.08 9.86
CA ILE A 52 -30.93 -33.17 8.91
C ILE A 52 -29.80 -34.17 9.14
N THR A 53 -30.12 -35.47 9.18
CA THR A 53 -29.13 -36.51 9.49
C THR A 53 -29.13 -37.61 8.42
N GLY A 54 -28.17 -38.53 8.52
CA GLY A 54 -28.02 -39.65 7.59
C GLY A 54 -27.00 -39.39 6.47
N ALA A 55 -26.79 -40.41 5.63
CA ALA A 55 -25.75 -40.44 4.61
C ALA A 55 -26.24 -40.01 3.20
N GLY A 56 -27.54 -39.81 3.01
CA GLY A 56 -28.09 -39.30 1.76
C GLY A 56 -27.91 -37.79 1.61
N LYS A 57 -28.44 -37.23 0.50
CA LYS A 57 -28.27 -35.81 0.15
C LYS A 57 -29.57 -35.06 -0.01
N VAL A 58 -29.50 -33.76 0.25
CA VAL A 58 -30.49 -32.78 -0.21
C VAL A 58 -29.99 -32.17 -1.51
N LEU A 59 -30.83 -32.18 -2.55
CA LEU A 59 -30.57 -31.62 -3.86
C LEU A 59 -31.51 -30.44 -4.10
N LEU A 60 -30.95 -29.24 -4.27
CA LEU A 60 -31.69 -28.06 -4.70
C LEU A 60 -31.69 -27.99 -6.24
N ASN A 61 -32.84 -28.27 -6.85
CA ASN A 61 -33.03 -28.41 -8.30
C ASN A 61 -34.20 -27.57 -8.83
N GLY A 62 -34.37 -26.36 -8.27
CA GLY A 62 -35.38 -25.40 -8.71
C GLY A 62 -35.01 -24.68 -10.02
N THR A 63 -35.99 -23.98 -10.59
CA THR A 63 -35.82 -23.11 -11.78
C THR A 63 -35.86 -21.62 -11.44
N ALA A 64 -36.22 -21.28 -10.20
CA ALA A 64 -36.17 -19.95 -9.61
C ALA A 64 -35.23 -19.96 -8.40
N ASN A 65 -34.89 -18.78 -7.87
CA ASN A 65 -34.06 -18.70 -6.65
C ASN A 65 -34.73 -19.47 -5.50
N GLN A 66 -33.99 -20.38 -4.87
CA GLN A 66 -34.43 -21.13 -3.69
C GLN A 66 -33.79 -20.54 -2.43
N ASN A 67 -34.46 -20.63 -1.30
CA ASN A 67 -33.94 -20.17 -0.02
C ASN A 67 -33.57 -21.34 0.89
N ILE A 68 -32.51 -21.17 1.69
CA ILE A 68 -32.18 -22.04 2.82
C ILE A 68 -32.26 -21.22 4.10
N ASN A 69 -33.01 -21.72 5.08
CA ASN A 69 -33.00 -21.25 6.46
C ASN A 69 -33.02 -22.44 7.41
N THR A 70 -31.85 -22.85 7.90
CA THR A 70 -31.77 -23.90 8.92
C THR A 70 -31.42 -23.37 10.29
N GLY A 71 -31.41 -22.04 10.52
CA GLY A 71 -31.02 -21.47 11.82
C GLY A 71 -29.61 -21.85 12.32
N GLY A 72 -28.74 -22.39 11.45
CA GLY A 72 -27.44 -22.95 11.80
C GLY A 72 -27.40 -24.46 11.99
N PHE A 73 -28.55 -25.15 11.95
CA PHE A 73 -28.63 -26.61 11.96
C PHE A 73 -28.08 -27.22 10.66
N ALA A 74 -27.61 -28.46 10.77
CA ALA A 74 -26.81 -29.14 9.78
C ALA A 74 -27.62 -29.77 8.64
N ILE A 75 -27.00 -29.74 7.45
CA ILE A 75 -27.34 -30.54 6.27
C ILE A 75 -26.12 -31.42 5.97
N PRO A 76 -26.18 -32.76 6.00
CA PRO A 76 -24.98 -33.58 5.85
C PRO A 76 -24.35 -33.46 4.47
N ASN A 77 -25.15 -33.71 3.43
CA ASN A 77 -24.74 -33.62 2.04
C ASN A 77 -25.71 -32.67 1.31
N LEU A 78 -25.18 -31.59 0.75
CA LEU A 78 -25.94 -30.58 0.03
C LEU A 78 -25.42 -30.48 -1.41
N GLU A 79 -26.31 -30.62 -2.39
CA GLU A 79 -26.01 -30.38 -3.80
C GLU A 79 -26.83 -29.20 -4.33
N ILE A 80 -26.14 -28.29 -5.01
CA ILE A 80 -26.72 -27.13 -5.69
C ILE A 80 -26.75 -27.41 -7.19
N ASN A 81 -27.94 -27.59 -7.73
CA ASN A 81 -28.19 -27.72 -9.17
C ASN A 81 -29.28 -26.73 -9.61
N ASN A 82 -29.06 -25.45 -9.34
CA ASN A 82 -30.03 -24.40 -9.63
C ASN A 82 -29.33 -23.19 -10.26
N ALA A 83 -29.49 -23.01 -11.58
CA ALA A 83 -28.90 -21.89 -12.32
C ALA A 83 -29.45 -20.52 -11.89
N ALA A 84 -30.64 -20.46 -11.26
CA ALA A 84 -31.20 -19.26 -10.66
C ALA A 84 -30.60 -18.94 -9.27
N ASN A 85 -29.69 -19.78 -8.78
CA ASN A 85 -28.97 -19.71 -7.51
C ASN A 85 -29.84 -20.04 -6.29
N VAL A 86 -29.16 -20.10 -5.15
CA VAL A 86 -29.74 -20.31 -3.83
C VAL A 86 -29.35 -19.14 -2.94
N THR A 87 -30.23 -18.72 -2.03
CA THR A 87 -29.96 -17.64 -1.07
C THR A 87 -30.11 -18.14 0.36
N LEU A 88 -29.16 -17.79 1.23
CA LEU A 88 -29.31 -18.00 2.67
C LEU A 88 -30.20 -16.90 3.25
N THR A 89 -31.33 -17.31 3.81
CA THR A 89 -32.23 -16.44 4.59
C THR A 89 -32.09 -16.65 6.10
N GLY A 90 -31.30 -17.65 6.50
CA GLY A 90 -30.76 -17.82 7.84
C GLY A 90 -29.41 -18.55 7.79
N ASN A 91 -28.74 -18.68 8.94
CA ASN A 91 -27.50 -19.45 9.01
C ASN A 91 -27.74 -20.91 8.60
N ALA A 92 -26.70 -21.56 8.09
CA ALA A 92 -26.72 -22.98 7.76
C ALA A 92 -25.40 -23.67 8.12
N ALA A 93 -25.42 -25.00 8.24
CA ALA A 93 -24.21 -25.80 8.38
C ALA A 93 -24.21 -26.97 7.40
N VAL A 94 -23.05 -27.31 6.84
CA VAL A 94 -22.82 -28.51 6.03
C VAL A 94 -21.73 -29.36 6.68
N THR A 95 -22.02 -30.62 6.95
CA THR A 95 -21.14 -31.46 7.79
C THR A 95 -20.31 -32.47 7.00
N THR A 96 -20.74 -32.91 5.82
CA THR A 96 -20.07 -33.97 5.04
C THR A 96 -19.66 -33.54 3.64
N SER A 97 -20.61 -33.09 2.79
CA SER A 97 -20.28 -32.66 1.43
C SER A 97 -21.13 -31.51 0.91
N LEU A 98 -20.49 -30.60 0.18
CA LEU A 98 -21.11 -29.51 -0.57
C LEU A 98 -20.72 -29.61 -2.05
N LEU A 99 -21.66 -29.96 -2.91
CA LEU A 99 -21.44 -30.11 -4.35
C LEU A 99 -22.14 -28.98 -5.11
N PHE A 100 -21.42 -28.35 -6.05
CA PHE A 100 -21.98 -27.41 -7.01
C PHE A 100 -22.04 -28.02 -8.41
N THR A 101 -23.25 -28.40 -8.83
CA THR A 101 -23.54 -28.82 -10.20
C THR A 101 -23.87 -27.61 -11.07
N SER A 102 -24.74 -26.72 -10.59
CA SER A 102 -25.12 -25.46 -11.25
C SER A 102 -25.54 -24.41 -10.24
N GLY A 103 -25.13 -23.16 -10.46
CA GLY A 103 -25.40 -22.02 -9.59
C GLY A 103 -24.57 -21.98 -8.32
N LYS A 104 -24.84 -20.97 -7.50
CA LYS A 104 -24.11 -20.61 -6.27
C LYS A 104 -25.06 -20.42 -5.10
N ILE A 105 -24.51 -20.34 -3.89
CA ILE A 105 -25.26 -19.93 -2.69
C ILE A 105 -24.86 -18.50 -2.31
N LYS A 106 -25.81 -17.58 -2.29
CA LYS A 106 -25.67 -16.19 -1.83
C LYS A 106 -25.83 -16.12 -0.33
N LEU A 107 -24.88 -15.49 0.36
CA LEU A 107 -24.86 -15.50 1.82
C LEU A 107 -25.65 -14.33 2.43
N GLY A 108 -25.71 -13.18 1.77
CA GLY A 108 -26.28 -11.96 2.36
C GLY A 108 -25.60 -11.63 3.70
N SER A 109 -26.37 -11.56 4.78
CA SER A 109 -25.86 -11.38 6.15
C SER A 109 -25.63 -12.69 6.92
N ASN A 110 -25.96 -13.83 6.33
CA ASN A 110 -25.97 -15.13 7.00
C ASN A 110 -24.66 -15.89 6.81
N ASN A 111 -24.31 -16.72 7.78
CA ASN A 111 -23.12 -17.55 7.73
C ASN A 111 -23.46 -18.97 7.31
N ILE A 112 -22.55 -19.58 6.55
CA ILE A 112 -22.54 -21.03 6.35
C ILE A 112 -21.32 -21.64 7.03
N THR A 113 -21.56 -22.65 7.85
CA THR A 113 -20.49 -23.38 8.55
C THR A 113 -20.20 -24.68 7.81
N LEU A 114 -18.95 -24.93 7.45
CA LEU A 114 -18.49 -26.19 6.90
C LEU A 114 -17.70 -26.92 7.99
N ALA A 115 -18.14 -28.11 8.37
CA ALA A 115 -17.45 -28.91 9.39
C ALA A 115 -16.02 -29.29 8.96
N ALA A 116 -15.18 -29.71 9.91
CA ALA A 116 -13.77 -30.01 9.64
C ALA A 116 -13.59 -31.06 8.54
N GLY A 117 -14.44 -32.10 8.52
CA GLY A 117 -14.44 -33.14 7.48
C GLY A 117 -15.27 -32.81 6.22
N CYS A 118 -15.91 -31.63 6.15
CA CYS A 118 -16.75 -31.28 5.01
C CYS A 118 -15.88 -31.07 3.77
N THR A 119 -16.18 -31.82 2.72
CA THR A 119 -15.57 -31.66 1.39
C THR A 119 -16.42 -30.76 0.51
N SER A 120 -15.79 -30.03 -0.41
CA SER A 120 -16.50 -29.22 -1.41
C SER A 120 -16.01 -29.61 -2.80
N SER A 121 -16.92 -29.74 -3.77
CA SER A 121 -16.60 -30.12 -5.15
C SER A 121 -17.49 -29.40 -6.17
N GLY A 122 -17.07 -29.42 -7.44
CA GLY A 122 -17.80 -28.79 -8.54
C GLY A 122 -17.66 -27.26 -8.63
N MET A 123 -16.87 -26.64 -7.75
CA MET A 123 -16.66 -25.19 -7.75
C MET A 123 -16.02 -24.66 -9.03
N GLY A 124 -16.28 -23.39 -9.33
CA GLY A 124 -15.75 -22.66 -10.48
C GLY A 124 -16.54 -21.39 -10.72
N THR A 125 -16.42 -20.79 -11.91
CA THR A 125 -17.21 -19.62 -12.31
C THR A 125 -18.71 -19.83 -12.03
N ASN A 126 -19.34 -18.89 -11.34
CA ASN A 126 -20.74 -18.95 -10.86
C ASN A 126 -21.11 -20.13 -9.95
N LYS A 127 -20.14 -20.90 -9.43
CA LYS A 127 -20.34 -22.10 -8.61
C LYS A 127 -19.50 -22.04 -7.34
N PHE A 128 -20.00 -21.31 -6.34
CA PHE A 128 -19.31 -21.06 -5.08
C PHE A 128 -20.27 -20.53 -4.00
N LEU A 129 -19.73 -20.25 -2.82
CA LEU A 129 -20.40 -19.52 -1.75
C LEU A 129 -20.14 -18.01 -1.95
N GLU A 130 -21.14 -17.27 -2.39
CA GLU A 130 -21.01 -15.86 -2.75
C GLU A 130 -21.13 -14.97 -1.52
N THR A 131 -20.08 -14.21 -1.23
CA THR A 131 -20.01 -13.28 -0.09
C THR A 131 -20.50 -11.88 -0.47
N ASP A 132 -21.78 -11.79 -0.87
CA ASP A 132 -22.48 -10.59 -1.35
C ASP A 132 -23.00 -9.65 -0.24
N GLY A 133 -22.65 -9.92 1.02
CA GLY A 133 -22.96 -9.07 2.17
C GLY A 133 -21.94 -9.22 3.30
N THR A 134 -22.43 -9.30 4.53
CA THR A 134 -21.61 -9.50 5.75
C THR A 134 -21.44 -10.99 6.12
N GLY A 135 -22.17 -11.88 5.46
CA GLY A 135 -22.10 -13.33 5.67
C GLY A 135 -20.72 -13.91 5.35
N THR A 136 -20.34 -14.95 6.09
CA THR A 136 -19.03 -15.60 5.99
C THR A 136 -19.15 -17.11 5.77
N VAL A 137 -18.11 -17.70 5.18
CA VAL A 137 -17.91 -19.15 5.15
C VAL A 137 -17.02 -19.53 6.32
N LYS A 138 -17.55 -20.26 7.30
CA LYS A 138 -16.81 -20.70 8.49
C LYS A 138 -16.30 -22.11 8.30
N ARG A 139 -14.98 -22.30 8.17
CA ARG A 139 -14.34 -23.62 8.20
C ARG A 139 -14.04 -24.00 9.65
N LEU A 140 -14.61 -25.10 10.13
CA LEU A 140 -14.28 -25.63 11.46
C LEU A 140 -12.94 -26.39 11.41
N PHE A 141 -12.19 -26.32 12.51
CA PHE A 141 -10.96 -27.08 12.70
C PHE A 141 -11.04 -27.87 14.01
N THR A 142 -10.57 -29.11 13.98
CA THR A 142 -10.47 -29.98 15.17
C THR A 142 -9.05 -30.49 15.40
N ALA A 143 -8.14 -30.24 14.45
CA ALA A 143 -6.72 -30.60 14.49
C ALA A 143 -5.96 -29.75 13.45
N ASP A 144 -4.62 -29.87 13.44
CA ASP A 144 -3.76 -29.35 12.38
C ASP A 144 -4.22 -29.90 11.02
N ALA A 145 -4.29 -29.02 10.04
CA ALA A 145 -4.77 -29.36 8.71
C ALA A 145 -4.15 -28.42 7.68
N SER A 146 -3.87 -28.95 6.51
CA SER A 146 -3.38 -28.19 5.36
C SER A 146 -4.37 -28.23 4.22
N ASN A 147 -4.33 -27.22 3.38
CA ASN A 147 -5.15 -27.10 2.17
C ASN A 147 -6.67 -27.21 2.41
N VAL A 148 -7.17 -26.68 3.53
CA VAL A 148 -8.61 -26.62 3.82
C VAL A 148 -9.23 -25.48 3.01
N ILE A 149 -10.00 -25.83 1.98
CA ILE A 149 -10.57 -24.85 1.05
C ILE A 149 -11.84 -24.20 1.61
N SER A 150 -11.87 -22.87 1.58
CA SER A 150 -13.08 -22.04 1.70
C SER A 150 -13.52 -21.62 0.28
N PRO A 151 -14.61 -22.20 -0.27
CA PRO A 151 -15.00 -21.97 -1.65
C PRO A 151 -15.79 -20.67 -1.81
N VAL A 152 -15.17 -19.53 -1.51
CA VAL A 152 -15.77 -18.19 -1.60
C VAL A 152 -15.64 -17.59 -2.99
N GLY A 153 -16.49 -16.61 -3.32
CA GLY A 153 -16.42 -15.84 -4.56
C GLY A 153 -17.34 -14.63 -4.54
N VAL A 154 -17.31 -13.82 -5.60
CA VAL A 154 -18.12 -12.60 -5.74
C VAL A 154 -18.51 -12.40 -7.20
N GLY A 155 -19.78 -12.09 -7.48
CA GLY A 155 -20.25 -11.94 -8.86
C GLY A 155 -20.11 -13.25 -9.62
N SER A 156 -19.34 -13.28 -10.70
CA SER A 156 -19.01 -14.52 -11.43
C SER A 156 -17.71 -15.18 -10.95
N ASP A 157 -16.91 -14.48 -10.16
CA ASP A 157 -15.51 -14.82 -9.91
C ASP A 157 -15.41 -15.77 -8.71
N TYR A 158 -14.83 -16.93 -8.96
CA TYR A 158 -14.46 -17.87 -7.91
C TYR A 158 -13.10 -17.50 -7.34
N LEU A 159 -13.05 -17.16 -6.06
CA LEU A 159 -11.88 -16.58 -5.39
C LEU A 159 -11.55 -17.37 -4.12
N PRO A 160 -11.31 -18.69 -4.19
CA PRO A 160 -11.17 -19.53 -3.01
C PRO A 160 -9.97 -19.16 -2.14
N VAL A 161 -10.07 -19.52 -0.87
CA VAL A 161 -8.95 -19.43 0.07
C VAL A 161 -8.60 -20.82 0.57
N SER A 162 -7.34 -21.22 0.40
CA SER A 162 -6.75 -22.40 1.02
C SER A 162 -6.18 -22.03 2.38
N LEU A 163 -6.58 -22.75 3.42
CA LEU A 163 -6.19 -22.50 4.81
C LEU A 163 -5.27 -23.62 5.32
N THR A 164 -4.25 -23.24 6.05
CA THR A 164 -3.35 -24.18 6.73
C THR A 164 -3.15 -23.76 8.19
N ASN A 165 -3.26 -24.73 9.10
CA ASN A 165 -2.89 -24.59 10.50
C ASN A 165 -1.89 -25.68 10.88
N THR A 166 -0.85 -25.32 11.62
CA THR A 166 0.18 -26.24 12.09
C THR A 166 0.67 -25.88 13.47
N GLY A 167 0.89 -26.87 14.35
CA GLY A 167 1.39 -26.69 15.70
C GLY A 167 0.44 -25.91 16.61
N SER A 168 -0.86 -25.93 16.31
CA SER A 168 -1.86 -25.13 17.01
C SER A 168 -2.62 -25.95 18.06
N THR A 169 -3.25 -25.26 18.99
CA THR A 169 -4.25 -25.83 19.89
C THR A 169 -5.64 -25.32 19.51
N TYR A 170 -6.66 -26.13 19.76
CA TYR A 170 -8.01 -25.95 19.24
C TYR A 170 -9.04 -25.95 20.36
N SER A 171 -9.82 -24.87 20.47
CA SER A 171 -11.02 -24.77 21.31
C SER A 171 -12.16 -24.23 20.47
N THR A 172 -13.21 -25.00 20.18
CA THR A 172 -14.30 -24.62 19.24
C THR A 172 -13.81 -23.76 18.06
N ALA A 173 -12.89 -24.34 17.29
CA ALA A 173 -12.04 -23.58 16.39
C ALA A 173 -12.66 -23.38 15.01
N SER A 174 -12.56 -22.17 14.48
CA SER A 174 -12.97 -21.86 13.11
C SER A 174 -12.15 -20.76 12.47
N ILE A 175 -12.13 -20.77 11.13
CA ILE A 175 -11.67 -19.65 10.32
C ILE A 175 -12.83 -19.25 9.40
N ALA A 176 -13.34 -18.04 9.59
CA ALA A 176 -14.34 -17.42 8.75
C ALA A 176 -13.67 -16.65 7.62
N VAL A 177 -14.13 -16.84 6.39
CA VAL A 177 -13.55 -16.22 5.18
C VAL A 177 -14.64 -15.51 4.39
N GLN A 178 -14.28 -14.36 3.82
CA GLN A 178 -15.01 -13.69 2.74
C GLN A 178 -14.11 -13.48 1.53
N ALA A 179 -14.72 -13.28 0.36
CA ALA A 179 -14.05 -12.66 -0.78
C ALA A 179 -14.69 -11.29 -1.08
N LYS A 180 -13.88 -10.32 -1.47
CA LYS A 180 -14.33 -9.00 -1.91
C LYS A 180 -13.73 -8.72 -3.27
N GLY A 181 -14.56 -8.40 -4.26
CA GLY A 181 -14.16 -8.18 -5.65
C GLY A 181 -13.82 -6.73 -5.98
N VAL A 182 -13.17 -6.04 -5.05
CA VAL A 182 -12.75 -4.64 -5.16
C VAL A 182 -11.33 -4.47 -4.62
N VAL A 183 -10.73 -3.28 -4.81
CA VAL A 183 -9.44 -2.93 -4.20
C VAL A 183 -9.58 -2.87 -2.68
N ASP A 184 -8.59 -3.39 -1.96
CA ASP A 184 -8.54 -3.30 -0.50
C ASP A 184 -8.46 -1.82 -0.07
N PRO A 185 -9.34 -1.35 0.83
CA PRO A 185 -9.37 0.05 1.25
C PRO A 185 -8.12 0.47 2.04
N ASN A 186 -7.37 -0.47 2.60
CA ASN A 186 -6.15 -0.23 3.39
C ASN A 186 -4.87 -0.25 2.52
N ARG A 187 -5.00 -0.45 1.21
CA ARG A 187 -3.88 -0.41 0.25
C ARG A 187 -3.15 0.94 0.34
N TYR A 188 -1.82 0.91 0.37
CA TYR A 188 -1.04 2.14 0.33
C TYR A 188 -1.30 2.92 -0.98
N PRO A 189 -1.57 4.24 -0.94
CA PRO A 189 -1.99 5.00 -2.13
C PRO A 189 -1.02 4.96 -3.32
N ARG A 190 0.29 4.84 -3.06
CA ARG A 190 1.34 4.80 -4.10
C ARG A 190 1.60 3.41 -4.69
N THR A 191 0.90 2.38 -4.24
CA THR A 191 1.00 1.02 -4.80
C THR A 191 0.60 1.01 -6.28
N GLN A 192 1.44 0.41 -7.13
CA GLN A 192 1.24 0.36 -8.58
C GLN A 192 0.80 -1.01 -9.08
N SER A 193 1.31 -2.08 -8.47
CA SER A 193 0.93 -3.45 -8.78
C SER A 193 0.13 -4.05 -7.63
N TYR A 194 -1.12 -4.46 -7.87
CA TYR A 194 -2.03 -4.92 -6.83
C TYR A 194 -3.24 -5.69 -7.38
N LEU A 195 -3.95 -6.38 -6.49
CA LEU A 195 -5.17 -7.09 -6.82
C LEU A 195 -6.41 -6.19 -6.69
N THR A 196 -7.41 -6.38 -7.55
CA THR A 196 -8.78 -5.85 -7.36
C THR A 196 -9.69 -6.87 -6.68
N ALA A 197 -9.09 -7.66 -5.78
CA ALA A 197 -9.78 -8.55 -4.86
C ALA A 197 -8.98 -8.70 -3.55
N TYR A 198 -9.67 -8.94 -2.44
CA TYR A 198 -9.07 -9.22 -1.15
C TYR A 198 -9.96 -10.15 -0.31
N TRP A 199 -9.40 -10.72 0.77
CA TRP A 199 -10.09 -11.70 1.60
C TRP A 199 -10.07 -11.30 3.08
N PRO A 200 -11.17 -10.78 3.62
CA PRO A 200 -11.39 -10.69 5.05
C PRO A 200 -11.39 -12.07 5.72
N ILE A 201 -10.65 -12.21 6.81
CA ILE A 201 -10.48 -13.48 7.54
C ILE A 201 -10.60 -13.24 9.05
N VAL A 202 -11.39 -14.08 9.72
CA VAL A 202 -11.53 -14.08 11.18
C VAL A 202 -11.24 -15.47 11.72
N LYS A 203 -10.25 -15.56 12.62
CA LYS A 203 -9.87 -16.77 13.35
C LYS A 203 -10.52 -16.78 14.73
N THR A 204 -11.10 -17.91 15.12
CA THR A 204 -11.69 -18.11 16.46
C THR A 204 -11.17 -19.41 17.03
N GLY A 205 -10.77 -19.43 18.30
CA GLY A 205 -10.48 -20.67 19.02
C GLY A 205 -9.19 -21.40 18.60
N ILE A 206 -8.32 -20.74 17.84
CA ILE A 206 -7.02 -21.29 17.41
C ILE A 206 -5.92 -20.45 18.05
N THR A 207 -5.10 -21.09 18.89
CA THR A 207 -4.00 -20.46 19.61
C THR A 207 -2.71 -21.26 19.49
N GLY A 208 -1.56 -20.59 19.58
CA GLY A 208 -0.27 -21.19 19.25
C GLY A 208 -0.12 -21.47 17.75
N GLY A 209 1.01 -22.04 17.38
CA GLY A 209 1.29 -22.49 16.01
C GLY A 209 1.29 -21.38 14.94
N THR A 210 1.15 -21.81 13.69
CA THR A 210 1.08 -20.94 12.51
C THR A 210 -0.22 -21.19 11.76
N THR A 211 -0.97 -20.12 11.51
CA THR A 211 -2.16 -20.11 10.65
C THR A 211 -1.81 -19.32 9.38
N SER A 212 -2.02 -19.88 8.20
CA SER A 212 -1.81 -19.20 6.92
C SER A 212 -2.99 -19.35 5.98
N ALA A 213 -3.12 -18.38 5.08
CA ALA A 213 -4.10 -18.35 4.02
C ALA A 213 -3.43 -18.12 2.67
N VAL A 214 -3.92 -18.79 1.64
CA VAL A 214 -3.55 -18.61 0.24
C VAL A 214 -4.82 -18.35 -0.55
N GLY A 215 -5.00 -17.12 -1.03
CA GLY A 215 -6.12 -16.71 -1.86
C GLY A 215 -5.80 -16.91 -3.34
N THR A 216 -6.75 -17.45 -4.10
CA THR A 216 -6.66 -17.59 -5.55
C THR A 216 -7.44 -16.46 -6.23
N TYR A 217 -6.78 -15.70 -7.10
CA TYR A 217 -7.38 -14.61 -7.88
C TYR A 217 -7.62 -15.02 -9.33
N VAL A 218 -8.40 -14.21 -10.05
CA VAL A 218 -8.65 -14.38 -11.48
C VAL A 218 -7.78 -13.40 -12.27
N ASP A 219 -6.86 -13.91 -13.07
CA ASP A 219 -6.06 -13.12 -14.01
C ASP A 219 -6.70 -13.15 -15.41
N PRO A 220 -6.69 -12.05 -16.20
CA PRO A 220 -6.15 -10.71 -15.88
C PRO A 220 -7.12 -9.79 -15.14
N THR A 221 -8.36 -10.21 -14.91
CA THR A 221 -9.44 -9.31 -14.47
C THR A 221 -9.26 -8.77 -13.06
N LYS A 222 -8.48 -9.46 -12.20
CA LYS A 222 -8.16 -9.04 -10.82
C LYS A 222 -6.76 -8.50 -10.65
N VAL A 223 -5.98 -8.33 -11.71
CA VAL A 223 -4.61 -7.82 -11.62
C VAL A 223 -4.55 -6.40 -12.17
N THR A 224 -3.96 -5.50 -11.40
CA THR A 224 -3.55 -4.17 -11.86
C THR A 224 -2.03 -4.07 -11.77
N GLY A 225 -1.38 -3.55 -12.82
CA GLY A 225 0.09 -3.44 -12.89
C GLY A 225 0.77 -4.75 -13.27
N THR A 226 1.96 -4.98 -12.71
CA THR A 226 2.79 -6.16 -13.00
C THR A 226 2.52 -7.28 -12.00
N GLU A 227 1.96 -8.40 -12.46
CA GLU A 227 1.60 -9.53 -11.59
C GLU A 227 2.79 -10.08 -10.78
N ALA A 228 3.97 -10.18 -11.40
CA ALA A 228 5.19 -10.71 -10.77
C ALA A 228 5.65 -9.90 -9.54
N ASP A 229 5.32 -8.60 -9.51
CA ASP A 229 5.67 -7.70 -8.41
C ASP A 229 4.76 -7.90 -7.20
N ILE A 230 3.57 -8.49 -7.39
CA ILE A 230 2.59 -8.72 -6.33
C ILE A 230 3.13 -9.78 -5.34
N LYS A 231 2.94 -9.52 -4.05
CA LYS A 231 3.19 -10.47 -2.95
C LYS A 231 2.00 -10.46 -2.00
N GLY A 232 1.69 -11.63 -1.43
CA GLY A 232 0.68 -11.73 -0.39
C GLY A 232 1.10 -11.03 0.90
N MET A 233 0.18 -10.25 1.46
CA MET A 233 0.33 -9.53 2.71
C MET A 233 -0.93 -9.69 3.57
N PHE A 234 -0.79 -9.54 4.88
CA PHE A 234 -1.92 -9.57 5.81
C PHE A 234 -2.04 -8.24 6.55
N TRP A 235 -3.20 -7.58 6.43
CA TRP A 235 -3.56 -6.42 7.24
C TRP A 235 -4.16 -6.90 8.56
N ASN A 236 -3.57 -6.49 9.68
CA ASN A 236 -4.00 -6.94 11.01
C ASN A 236 -5.02 -6.01 11.69
N GLY A 237 -5.55 -5.01 10.98
CA GLY A 237 -6.40 -3.96 11.53
C GLY A 237 -5.69 -2.64 11.81
N SER A 238 -4.35 -2.62 11.83
CA SER A 238 -3.55 -1.40 12.05
C SER A 238 -2.32 -1.28 11.15
N ALA A 239 -1.75 -2.41 10.72
CA ALA A 239 -0.53 -2.46 9.93
C ALA A 239 -0.52 -3.65 8.98
N TRP A 240 0.18 -3.50 7.86
CA TRP A 240 0.47 -4.59 6.94
C TRP A 240 1.61 -5.47 7.47
N SER A 241 1.52 -6.76 7.18
CA SER A 241 2.55 -7.76 7.48
C SER A 241 2.91 -8.57 6.23
N LEU A 242 4.21 -8.81 6.05
CA LEU A 242 4.76 -9.70 5.02
C LEU A 242 5.10 -11.10 5.54
N THR A 243 4.77 -11.41 6.79
CA THR A 243 5.10 -12.73 7.37
C THR A 243 4.43 -13.86 6.58
N GLY A 244 5.23 -14.77 6.03
CA GLY A 244 4.75 -15.86 5.17
C GLY A 244 4.23 -15.39 3.79
N GLY A 245 4.52 -14.15 3.41
CA GLY A 245 4.14 -13.55 2.14
C GLY A 245 4.69 -14.34 0.97
N ASN A 246 3.82 -14.80 0.08
CA ASN A 246 4.18 -15.54 -1.12
C ASN A 246 3.28 -15.18 -2.30
N GLN A 247 3.71 -15.57 -3.50
CA GLN A 247 2.97 -15.42 -4.74
C GLN A 247 3.34 -16.54 -5.70
N ASN A 248 2.38 -16.95 -6.53
CA ASN A 248 2.59 -17.89 -7.62
C ASN A 248 1.71 -17.50 -8.81
N THR A 249 2.33 -16.97 -9.88
CA THR A 249 1.66 -16.58 -11.13
C THR A 249 1.13 -17.76 -11.94
N ALA A 250 1.69 -18.96 -11.79
CA ALA A 250 1.21 -20.13 -12.52
C ALA A 250 -0.15 -20.61 -12.00
N SER A 251 -0.41 -20.40 -10.70
CA SER A 251 -1.66 -20.77 -10.05
C SER A 251 -2.53 -19.57 -9.67
N ASN A 252 -2.14 -18.35 -10.02
CA ASN A 252 -2.79 -17.09 -9.64
C ASN A 252 -3.07 -17.01 -8.14
N THR A 253 -2.05 -17.22 -7.30
CA THR A 253 -2.22 -17.19 -5.85
C THR A 253 -1.32 -16.17 -5.14
N VAL A 254 -1.85 -15.62 -4.05
CA VAL A 254 -1.10 -14.87 -3.04
C VAL A 254 -1.38 -15.46 -1.66
N GLY A 255 -0.37 -15.52 -0.81
CA GLY A 255 -0.54 -16.05 0.54
C GLY A 255 0.20 -15.27 1.61
N ALA A 256 -0.28 -15.36 2.84
CA ALA A 256 0.33 -14.75 4.02
C ALA A 256 -0.05 -15.50 5.30
N THR A 257 0.69 -15.23 6.36
CA THR A 257 0.35 -15.69 7.72
C THR A 257 -0.75 -14.83 8.31
N ILE A 258 -1.77 -15.47 8.90
CA ILE A 258 -2.82 -14.82 9.68
C ILE A 258 -2.27 -14.56 11.08
N ASN A 259 -1.68 -13.38 11.28
CA ASN A 259 -0.97 -13.01 12.51
C ASN A 259 -1.84 -12.28 13.55
N ASN A 260 -3.15 -12.16 13.30
CA ASN A 260 -4.12 -11.62 14.24
C ASN A 260 -5.44 -12.41 14.20
N THR A 261 -6.31 -12.19 15.18
CA THR A 261 -7.65 -12.80 15.27
C THR A 261 -8.54 -12.38 14.10
N SER A 262 -8.37 -11.18 13.57
CA SER A 262 -9.10 -10.66 12.41
C SER A 262 -8.16 -9.86 11.52
N GLY A 263 -8.42 -9.85 10.22
CA GLY A 263 -7.65 -9.08 9.26
C GLY A 263 -8.01 -9.40 7.82
N GLU A 264 -7.17 -8.96 6.89
CA GLU A 264 -7.41 -9.07 5.44
C GLU A 264 -6.16 -9.61 4.74
N LEU A 265 -6.32 -10.67 3.96
CA LEU A 265 -5.30 -11.12 3.02
C LEU A 265 -5.44 -10.31 1.73
N TYR A 266 -4.33 -9.73 1.26
CA TYR A 266 -4.31 -8.93 0.06
C TYR A 266 -3.02 -9.14 -0.75
N GLY A 267 -3.10 -8.93 -2.07
CA GLY A 267 -1.96 -8.96 -2.96
C GLY A 267 -1.59 -7.56 -3.43
N MET A 268 -0.38 -7.11 -3.12
CA MET A 268 0.21 -5.90 -3.70
C MET A 268 1.73 -5.97 -3.76
N ASN A 269 2.36 -5.05 -4.48
CA ASN A 269 3.81 -4.92 -4.47
C ASN A 269 4.34 -4.77 -3.03
N THR A 270 5.54 -5.27 -2.76
CA THR A 270 6.24 -4.95 -1.51
C THR A 270 6.65 -3.49 -1.47
N PHE A 271 6.88 -2.96 -0.27
CA PHE A 271 7.37 -1.60 -0.10
C PHE A 271 8.06 -1.45 1.26
N VAL A 272 8.77 -0.34 1.45
CA VAL A 272 9.19 0.13 2.77
C VAL A 272 9.01 1.64 2.89
N LEU A 273 8.79 2.12 4.11
CA LEU A 273 8.60 3.54 4.41
C LEU A 273 9.80 4.11 5.16
N LEU A 274 10.27 5.28 4.74
CA LEU A 274 11.33 6.05 5.39
C LEU A 274 10.75 7.33 6.01
N ASN A 275 10.95 7.47 7.33
CA ASN A 275 10.87 8.74 8.03
C ASN A 275 12.30 9.25 8.24
N ALA A 276 12.61 10.47 7.81
CA ALA A 276 13.93 11.04 7.99
C ALA A 276 13.89 12.55 8.15
N LYS A 277 14.91 13.13 8.79
CA LYS A 277 15.13 14.58 8.88
C LYS A 277 16.52 14.96 8.41
N VAL A 278 16.64 16.13 7.77
CA VAL A 278 17.92 16.73 7.39
C VAL A 278 17.82 18.25 7.38
N PHE A 279 18.93 18.95 7.63
CA PHE A 279 19.02 20.39 7.40
C PHE A 279 20.00 20.73 6.29
N LEU A 280 19.61 21.70 5.47
CA LEU A 280 20.47 22.36 4.50
C LEU A 280 21.13 23.57 5.17
N GLN A 281 22.46 23.62 5.20
CA GLN A 281 23.18 24.75 5.79
C GLN A 281 22.78 26.08 5.13
N GLY A 282 22.56 26.09 3.81
CA GLY A 282 22.15 27.26 3.03
C GLY A 282 20.86 27.91 3.51
N ALA A 283 19.85 27.09 3.78
CA ALA A 283 18.52 27.57 4.15
C ALA A 283 18.34 27.76 5.67
N TYR A 284 19.21 27.19 6.51
CA TYR A 284 18.98 27.15 7.95
C TYR A 284 19.11 28.52 8.64
N ASN A 285 18.07 28.91 9.38
CA ASN A 285 18.00 30.16 10.13
C ASN A 285 18.17 29.87 11.63
N THR A 286 19.34 30.22 12.17
CA THR A 286 19.70 29.97 13.57
C THR A 286 18.80 30.67 14.59
N GLY A 287 18.18 31.80 14.22
CA GLY A 287 17.27 32.53 15.10
C GLY A 287 15.92 31.82 15.29
N SER A 288 15.43 31.15 14.24
CA SER A 288 14.16 30.40 14.30
C SER A 288 14.33 28.91 14.61
N GLY A 289 15.53 28.35 14.37
CA GLY A 289 15.77 26.91 14.44
C GLY A 289 15.18 26.11 13.27
N LEU A 290 14.63 26.80 12.27
CA LEU A 290 14.00 26.26 11.06
C LEU A 290 14.79 26.68 9.81
N MET A 291 14.49 26.04 8.68
CA MET A 291 14.93 26.48 7.36
C MET A 291 14.00 27.57 6.80
N ASP A 292 14.61 28.50 6.09
CA ASP A 292 13.93 29.49 5.27
C ASP A 292 13.40 28.79 4.00
N ASP A 293 12.10 28.90 3.73
CA ASP A 293 11.42 28.34 2.55
C ASP A 293 11.42 29.33 1.38
N LYS A 294 12.55 30.02 1.18
CA LYS A 294 12.56 31.21 0.36
C LYS A 294 12.19 30.90 -1.09
N LEU A 295 12.63 29.82 -1.70
CA LEU A 295 12.29 29.48 -3.09
C LEU A 295 10.78 29.47 -3.42
N ARG A 296 9.93 29.30 -2.41
CA ARG A 296 8.48 29.27 -2.55
C ARG A 296 7.82 30.65 -2.46
N ASN A 297 8.39 31.55 -1.65
CA ASN A 297 7.89 32.90 -1.41
C ASN A 297 8.79 33.97 -2.07
N SER A 298 8.52 35.28 -2.03
CA SER A 298 9.49 36.33 -2.35
C SER A 298 9.66 37.35 -1.20
N ALA A 299 8.75 37.33 -0.22
CA ALA A 299 8.81 38.18 0.97
C ALA A 299 9.92 37.75 1.94
N ALA A 300 10.42 38.72 2.72
CA ALA A 300 11.31 38.48 3.84
C ALA A 300 10.58 37.72 4.98
N PRO A 301 11.27 36.87 5.77
CA PRO A 301 10.65 36.06 6.82
C PRO A 301 10.05 36.86 8.01
N THR A 302 10.04 38.19 7.97
CA THR A 302 9.71 39.05 9.11
C THR A 302 8.21 39.24 9.34
N THR A 303 7.34 38.73 8.46
CA THR A 303 5.89 38.69 8.70
C THR A 303 5.30 37.49 7.94
N TYR A 304 5.27 36.33 8.59
CA TYR A 304 4.54 35.17 8.08
C TYR A 304 3.03 35.47 8.17
N ASN A 305 2.39 35.73 7.03
CA ASN A 305 0.95 35.91 6.93
C ASN A 305 0.35 34.62 6.37
N VAL A 306 -0.23 33.80 7.25
CA VAL A 306 -0.98 32.60 6.87
C VAL A 306 -2.01 32.96 5.78
N GLY A 307 -1.96 32.27 4.63
CA GLY A 307 -2.98 32.37 3.59
C GLY A 307 -2.72 33.40 2.48
N VAL A 308 -1.54 34.02 2.41
CA VAL A 308 -1.15 34.87 1.27
C VAL A 308 -0.15 34.13 0.39
N PHE A 309 -0.65 33.57 -0.71
CA PHE A 309 0.19 32.89 -1.70
C PHE A 309 1.05 33.92 -2.48
N PRO A 310 2.37 33.75 -2.54
CA PRO A 310 3.23 34.57 -3.40
C PRO A 310 3.17 34.09 -4.84
N ALA A 311 2.99 35.00 -5.79
CA ALA A 311 2.85 34.72 -7.23
C ALA A 311 4.13 34.19 -7.93
N SER A 312 5.22 33.91 -7.19
CA SER A 312 6.56 33.61 -7.75
C SER A 312 7.22 32.40 -7.08
N ASN A 313 6.54 31.25 -7.07
CA ASN A 313 7.14 29.99 -6.63
C ASN A 313 8.18 29.53 -7.66
N LEU A 314 9.43 29.33 -7.23
CA LEU A 314 10.51 28.83 -8.06
C LEU A 314 10.68 27.32 -7.98
N LEU A 315 10.05 26.65 -7.00
CA LEU A 315 10.12 25.20 -6.89
C LEU A 315 9.38 24.53 -8.07
N PRO A 316 10.04 23.62 -8.81
CA PRO A 316 9.40 22.93 -9.92
C PRO A 316 8.34 21.94 -9.43
N LEU A 317 7.29 21.72 -10.23
CA LEU A 317 6.24 20.73 -9.93
C LEU A 317 6.66 19.29 -10.26
N SER A 318 7.72 19.12 -11.06
CA SER A 318 8.33 17.83 -11.38
C SER A 318 9.72 17.78 -10.78
N ASP A 319 10.23 16.58 -10.48
CA ASP A 319 11.58 16.42 -9.96
C ASP A 319 12.61 17.10 -10.89
N PRO A 320 13.53 17.90 -10.35
CA PRO A 320 14.51 18.62 -11.16
C PRO A 320 15.64 17.71 -11.66
N TYR A 321 15.84 16.56 -11.02
CA TYR A 321 17.05 15.76 -11.10
C TYR A 321 17.19 14.96 -12.40
N ARG A 322 16.12 14.86 -13.20
CA ARG A 322 16.14 14.21 -14.52
C ARG A 322 16.55 15.14 -15.67
N THR A 323 16.75 16.43 -15.40
CA THR A 323 17.09 17.42 -16.44
C THR A 323 18.48 18.00 -16.24
N ALA A 324 19.12 18.47 -17.32
CA ALA A 324 20.40 19.16 -17.21
C ALA A 324 20.23 20.46 -16.40
N PRO A 325 21.21 20.85 -15.56
CA PRO A 325 22.52 20.21 -15.40
C PRO A 325 22.56 19.01 -14.44
N TYR A 326 21.46 18.74 -13.72
CA TYR A 326 21.41 17.79 -12.60
C TYR A 326 21.54 16.31 -13.04
N ASN A 327 20.97 15.95 -14.20
CA ASN A 327 20.94 14.57 -14.69
C ASN A 327 22.31 13.88 -14.88
N THR A 328 23.40 14.64 -14.81
CA THR A 328 24.77 14.10 -14.87
C THR A 328 25.21 13.40 -13.59
N ILE A 329 24.59 13.72 -12.44
CA ILE A 329 25.07 13.30 -11.10
C ILE A 329 23.95 12.67 -10.25
N PHE A 330 22.68 12.96 -10.59
CA PHE A 330 21.52 12.36 -9.95
C PHE A 330 20.96 11.21 -10.80
N THR A 331 21.68 10.09 -10.80
CA THR A 331 21.29 8.88 -11.52
C THR A 331 20.12 8.20 -10.82
N HIS A 332 19.00 8.06 -11.52
CA HIS A 332 17.83 7.36 -10.98
C HIS A 332 17.99 5.84 -11.11
N VAL A 333 17.73 5.12 -10.02
CA VAL A 333 17.80 3.65 -9.97
C VAL A 333 16.44 3.11 -9.55
N ASN A 334 15.89 2.15 -10.30
CA ASN A 334 14.58 1.54 -10.05
C ASN A 334 13.45 2.56 -9.78
N ASN A 335 13.53 3.69 -10.48
CA ASN A 335 12.59 4.80 -10.40
C ASN A 335 12.51 5.50 -11.77
N THR A 336 11.77 4.88 -12.69
CA THR A 336 11.70 5.29 -14.10
C THR A 336 10.74 6.46 -14.35
N THR A 337 9.81 6.71 -13.43
CA THR A 337 8.77 7.74 -13.58
C THR A 337 9.13 8.97 -12.76
N ALA A 338 9.02 10.15 -13.36
CA ALA A 338 9.28 11.41 -12.67
C ALA A 338 8.31 11.63 -11.51
N GLU A 339 8.85 12.05 -10.38
CA GLU A 339 8.04 12.49 -9.26
C GLU A 339 7.43 13.85 -9.56
N THR A 340 6.13 13.98 -9.31
CA THR A 340 5.41 15.24 -9.45
C THR A 340 4.66 15.56 -8.17
N THR A 341 4.64 16.85 -7.82
CA THR A 341 3.83 17.41 -6.75
C THR A 341 2.81 18.38 -7.33
N THR A 342 2.04 19.04 -6.47
CA THR A 342 0.99 19.98 -6.87
C THR A 342 1.28 21.38 -6.36
N THR A 343 0.63 22.37 -6.96
CA THR A 343 0.70 23.74 -6.48
C THR A 343 0.25 23.86 -5.02
N THR A 344 -0.79 23.10 -4.62
CA THR A 344 -1.33 23.03 -3.25
C THR A 344 -0.27 22.62 -2.21
N VAL A 345 0.54 21.61 -2.52
CA VAL A 345 1.64 21.15 -1.64
C VAL A 345 2.70 22.23 -1.48
N LEU A 346 2.94 23.02 -2.53
CA LEU A 346 3.91 24.13 -2.50
C LEU A 346 3.29 25.45 -2.00
N GLN A 347 2.06 25.46 -1.47
CA GLN A 347 1.51 26.64 -0.79
C GLN A 347 1.89 26.65 0.69
N ASP A 348 1.49 27.71 1.38
CA ASP A 348 1.58 27.74 2.84
C ASP A 348 0.68 26.66 3.42
N GLN A 349 1.26 25.83 4.27
CA GLN A 349 0.56 24.78 4.98
C GLN A 349 -0.08 25.34 6.25
N ALA A 350 -1.07 24.62 6.78
CA ALA A 350 -1.72 24.99 8.04
C ALA A 350 -0.74 25.09 9.21
N VAL A 351 0.31 24.27 9.19
CA VAL A 351 1.44 24.34 10.11
C VAL A 351 2.64 24.92 9.36
N ALA A 352 3.13 26.08 9.79
CA ALA A 352 4.18 26.82 9.09
C ALA A 352 5.53 26.09 9.00
N THR A 353 5.77 25.09 9.86
CA THR A 353 6.96 24.22 9.83
C THR A 353 6.93 23.24 8.66
N ASP A 354 5.74 22.94 8.14
CA ASP A 354 5.51 21.91 7.13
C ASP A 354 5.60 22.49 5.70
N ASN A 355 5.83 23.81 5.60
CA ASN A 355 6.09 24.45 4.31
C ASN A 355 7.30 23.82 3.63
N ILE A 356 7.19 23.61 2.31
CA ILE A 356 8.27 23.04 1.52
C ILE A 356 9.39 24.05 1.31
N VAL A 357 10.62 23.63 1.62
CA VAL A 357 11.88 24.34 1.36
C VAL A 357 12.38 24.03 -0.04
N ASP A 358 12.43 22.74 -0.39
CA ASP A 358 13.03 22.30 -1.64
C ASP A 358 12.77 20.83 -1.99
N TRP A 359 13.24 20.41 -3.17
CA TRP A 359 13.43 19.01 -3.54
C TRP A 359 14.73 18.44 -2.95
N LEU A 360 14.69 17.15 -2.61
CA LEU A 360 15.84 16.32 -2.26
C LEU A 360 15.87 15.05 -3.11
N PHE A 361 17.04 14.42 -3.19
CA PHE A 361 17.24 13.15 -3.86
C PHE A 361 17.75 12.12 -2.86
N VAL A 362 16.96 11.10 -2.57
CA VAL A 362 17.26 10.08 -1.57
C VAL A 362 17.61 8.76 -2.26
N GLU A 363 18.70 8.15 -1.81
CA GLU A 363 19.13 6.83 -2.25
C GLU A 363 18.88 5.82 -1.11
N LEU A 364 18.10 4.79 -1.42
CA LEU A 364 17.97 3.57 -0.62
C LEU A 364 19.06 2.61 -1.07
N ARG A 365 19.98 2.25 -0.18
CA ARG A 365 21.14 1.43 -0.49
C ARG A 365 21.15 0.15 0.34
N ASN A 366 21.80 -0.89 -0.16
CA ASN A 366 21.99 -2.13 0.59
C ASN A 366 22.87 -1.89 1.82
N THR A 367 23.03 -2.91 2.67
CA THR A 367 23.84 -2.83 3.90
C THR A 367 25.24 -3.41 3.76
N ALA A 368 25.66 -3.75 2.54
CA ALA A 368 27.00 -4.25 2.31
C ALA A 368 28.01 -3.14 2.60
N THR A 369 29.03 -3.44 3.42
CA THR A 369 30.11 -2.50 3.76
C THR A 369 31.06 -2.26 2.58
N SER A 370 31.16 -3.23 1.67
CA SER A 370 31.83 -3.09 0.37
C SER A 370 30.81 -3.30 -0.74
N GLY A 371 30.69 -2.35 -1.67
CA GLY A 371 29.71 -2.42 -2.75
C GLY A 371 28.33 -1.98 -2.27
N ASN A 372 28.26 -0.90 -1.48
CA ASN A 372 27.04 -0.27 -0.98
C ASN A 372 26.18 0.26 -2.13
N THR A 373 25.55 -0.65 -2.89
CA THR A 373 24.85 -0.33 -4.13
C THR A 373 23.53 0.35 -3.84
N VAL A 374 23.18 1.28 -4.71
CA VAL A 374 21.86 1.91 -4.71
C VAL A 374 20.85 0.89 -5.21
N LEU A 375 19.86 0.59 -4.36
CA LEU A 375 18.75 -0.31 -4.67
C LEU A 375 17.61 0.45 -5.34
N GLN A 376 17.34 1.67 -4.87
CA GLN A 376 16.31 2.54 -5.42
C GLN A 376 16.61 4.00 -5.09
N THR A 377 16.18 4.92 -5.96
CA THR A 377 16.25 6.36 -5.68
C THR A 377 14.87 6.99 -5.70
N ARG A 378 14.66 8.04 -4.92
CA ARG A 378 13.41 8.81 -4.89
C ARG A 378 13.72 10.30 -4.84
N SER A 379 13.01 11.07 -5.65
CA SER A 379 12.95 12.52 -5.50
C SER A 379 11.82 12.86 -4.54
N VAL A 380 12.12 13.66 -3.52
CA VAL A 380 11.26 13.89 -2.34
C VAL A 380 11.27 15.37 -1.96
N LEU A 381 10.41 15.78 -1.03
CA LEU A 381 10.30 17.16 -0.59
C LEU A 381 10.89 17.33 0.82
N LEU A 382 11.45 18.51 1.07
CA LEU A 382 12.00 18.91 2.36
C LEU A 382 11.13 19.98 3.01
N GLN A 383 10.73 19.77 4.26
CA GLN A 383 9.99 20.76 5.06
C GLN A 383 10.92 21.67 5.88
N ARG A 384 10.41 22.79 6.40
CA ARG A 384 11.23 23.79 7.12
C ARG A 384 11.83 23.28 8.41
N ASP A 385 11.18 22.34 9.08
CA ASP A 385 11.71 21.72 10.30
C ASP A 385 12.67 20.55 10.03
N GLY A 386 12.93 20.27 8.75
CA GLY A 386 13.86 19.26 8.28
C GLY A 386 13.22 17.93 7.91
N ASP A 387 11.91 17.73 8.11
CA ASP A 387 11.24 16.50 7.70
C ASP A 387 11.37 16.27 6.18
N ILE A 388 11.75 15.03 5.84
CA ILE A 388 11.78 14.54 4.46
C ILE A 388 10.48 13.79 4.21
N VAL A 389 9.68 14.30 3.28
CA VAL A 389 8.33 13.81 2.99
C VAL A 389 8.17 13.44 1.51
N ASP A 390 7.21 12.57 1.22
CA ASP A 390 6.84 12.22 -0.15
C ASP A 390 6.21 13.43 -0.87
N VAL A 391 5.87 13.27 -2.16
CA VAL A 391 5.40 14.35 -3.03
C VAL A 391 4.04 14.94 -2.65
N ASP A 392 3.32 14.31 -1.72
CA ASP A 392 2.10 14.84 -1.11
C ASP A 392 2.39 15.85 0.00
N GLY A 393 3.66 16.04 0.37
CA GLY A 393 4.11 16.99 1.36
C GLY A 393 3.92 16.55 2.80
N VAL A 394 3.48 15.32 3.08
CA VAL A 394 3.17 14.86 4.44
C VAL A 394 3.58 13.40 4.69
N SER A 395 3.39 12.52 3.72
CA SER A 395 3.62 11.08 3.93
C SER A 395 5.11 10.75 4.08
N PRO A 396 5.45 9.68 4.82
CA PRO A 396 6.77 9.07 4.78
C PRO A 396 7.16 8.68 3.35
N VAL A 397 8.46 8.70 3.04
CA VAL A 397 8.95 8.37 1.71
C VAL A 397 8.73 6.89 1.41
N TYR A 398 7.98 6.61 0.34
CA TYR A 398 7.68 5.27 -0.12
C TYR A 398 8.74 4.73 -1.10
N PHE A 399 9.32 3.57 -0.78
CA PHE A 399 10.20 2.81 -1.68
C PHE A 399 9.50 1.52 -2.13
N GLN A 400 9.22 1.42 -3.44
CA GLN A 400 8.50 0.31 -4.05
C GLN A 400 9.38 -0.93 -4.22
N ASN A 401 8.78 -2.12 -4.18
CA ASN A 401 9.41 -3.42 -4.46
C ASN A 401 10.58 -3.77 -3.52
N ASN A 402 10.61 -3.18 -2.32
CA ASN A 402 11.58 -3.47 -1.29
C ASN A 402 10.90 -4.19 -0.12
N ALA A 403 11.55 -5.23 0.41
CA ALA A 403 11.06 -5.94 1.59
C ALA A 403 11.56 -5.25 2.88
N PRO A 404 10.82 -5.36 4.00
CA PRO A 404 11.29 -4.91 5.31
C PRO A 404 12.68 -5.44 5.64
N GLY A 405 13.53 -4.57 6.17
CA GLY A 405 14.94 -4.88 6.36
C GLY A 405 15.70 -3.68 6.90
N THR A 406 17.03 -3.78 6.92
CA THR A 406 17.90 -2.66 7.24
C THR A 406 18.55 -2.13 5.97
N PHE A 407 18.78 -0.82 5.92
CA PHE A 407 19.23 -0.12 4.74
C PHE A 407 20.22 0.98 5.09
N VAL A 408 20.96 1.45 4.08
CA VAL A 408 21.79 2.64 4.16
C VAL A 408 21.09 3.75 3.40
N ILE A 409 20.90 4.89 4.06
CA ILE A 409 20.19 6.05 3.51
C ILE A 409 21.22 7.14 3.22
N THR A 410 21.22 7.60 1.96
CA THR A 410 21.97 8.78 1.52
C THR A 410 21.00 9.83 1.05
N VAL A 411 21.19 11.07 1.48
CA VAL A 411 20.43 12.24 1.03
C VAL A 411 21.36 13.16 0.24
N LYS A 412 20.90 13.55 -0.95
CA LYS A 412 21.59 14.45 -1.87
C LYS A 412 20.68 15.65 -2.19
N HIS A 413 21.29 16.76 -2.56
CA HIS A 413 20.60 18.00 -2.90
C HIS A 413 21.35 18.71 -4.04
N ARG A 414 20.68 19.59 -4.79
CA ARG A 414 21.22 20.17 -6.02
C ARG A 414 22.53 20.94 -5.82
N ASN A 415 22.73 21.58 -4.67
CA ASN A 415 23.87 22.48 -4.42
C ASN A 415 24.50 22.33 -3.02
N HIS A 416 24.20 21.21 -2.34
CA HIS A 416 24.83 20.83 -1.08
C HIS A 416 25.61 19.52 -1.24
N LEU A 417 26.64 19.32 -0.42
CA LEU A 417 27.31 18.02 -0.30
C LEU A 417 26.35 16.99 0.34
N PRO A 418 26.35 15.74 -0.14
CA PRO A 418 25.47 14.71 0.37
C PRO A 418 25.77 14.32 1.82
N ILE A 419 24.78 13.77 2.50
CA ILE A 419 24.92 13.18 3.84
C ILE A 419 24.41 11.74 3.81
N SER A 420 25.12 10.83 4.47
CA SER A 420 24.77 9.41 4.54
C SER A 420 24.95 8.90 5.95
N ILE A 421 24.19 7.87 6.33
CA ILE A 421 24.55 7.10 7.52
C ILE A 421 25.87 6.36 7.28
N ASN A 422 26.62 6.11 8.34
CA ASN A 422 27.86 5.35 8.29
C ASN A 422 27.56 3.84 8.31
N PRO A 423 27.68 3.12 7.18
CA PRO A 423 27.33 1.70 7.09
C PRO A 423 28.27 0.79 7.92
N THR A 424 29.40 1.30 8.39
CA THR A 424 30.31 0.55 9.28
C THR A 424 29.86 0.57 10.74
N VAL A 425 28.93 1.46 11.11
CA VAL A 425 28.50 1.68 12.50
C VAL A 425 27.01 1.43 12.67
N THR A 426 26.18 1.85 11.71
CA THR A 426 24.72 1.79 11.83
C THR A 426 24.03 1.53 10.51
N THR A 427 22.81 1.01 10.59
CA THR A 427 21.85 0.88 9.48
C THR A 427 20.49 1.39 9.92
N GLN A 428 19.62 1.73 8.97
CA GLN A 428 18.25 2.16 9.24
C GLN A 428 17.28 1.01 8.98
N ALA A 429 16.53 0.60 10.00
CA ALA A 429 15.46 -0.39 9.84
C ALA A 429 14.24 0.26 9.17
N LEU A 430 13.81 -0.30 8.03
CA LEU A 430 12.60 0.11 7.31
C LEU A 430 11.57 -1.04 7.27
N SER A 431 10.29 -0.67 7.27
CA SER A 431 9.18 -1.62 7.35
C SER A 431 7.97 -1.14 6.54
N LEU A 432 6.89 -1.93 6.54
CA LEU A 432 5.60 -1.60 5.91
C LEU A 432 4.82 -0.52 6.65
N SER A 433 5.28 -0.13 7.83
CA SER A 433 4.72 0.95 8.63
C SER A 433 5.81 1.96 8.98
N PRO A 434 5.45 3.22 9.25
CA PRO A 434 6.42 4.24 9.60
C PRO A 434 7.23 3.79 10.82
N ASN A 435 8.56 3.84 10.70
CA ASN A 435 9.51 3.46 11.76
C ASN A 435 9.99 4.70 12.53
N THR A 436 10.87 4.46 13.51
CA THR A 436 11.64 5.52 14.17
C THR A 436 12.38 6.36 13.14
N SER A 437 12.15 7.67 13.19
CA SER A 437 12.73 8.63 12.25
C SER A 437 14.26 8.58 12.26
N LEU A 438 14.85 8.54 11.07
CA LEU A 438 16.27 8.77 10.85
C LEU A 438 16.54 10.28 10.88
N ASP A 439 16.90 10.81 12.04
CA ASP A 439 17.19 12.23 12.18
C ASP A 439 18.69 12.51 12.00
N PHE A 440 19.09 12.93 10.78
CA PHE A 440 20.48 13.34 10.54
C PHE A 440 20.86 14.58 11.36
N THR A 441 19.89 15.41 11.75
CA THR A 441 20.15 16.69 12.41
C THR A 441 20.67 16.48 13.83
N THR A 442 20.25 15.41 14.54
CA THR A 442 20.65 15.15 15.93
C THR A 442 21.39 13.83 16.13
N THR A 443 21.49 12.97 15.12
CA THR A 443 22.24 11.71 15.25
C THR A 443 23.71 11.98 15.60
N SER A 444 24.31 11.06 16.35
CA SER A 444 25.71 11.19 16.78
C SER A 444 26.65 11.21 15.57
N THR A 445 27.75 11.95 15.68
CA THR A 445 28.68 12.16 14.55
C THR A 445 29.29 10.87 14.01
N GLY A 446 29.41 9.82 14.83
CA GLY A 446 29.88 8.49 14.39
C GLY A 446 28.88 7.71 13.53
N ASN A 447 27.59 8.04 13.65
CA ASN A 447 26.51 7.45 12.83
C ASN A 447 26.38 8.15 11.47
N VAL A 448 26.97 9.33 11.30
CA VAL A 448 27.06 10.03 10.00
C VAL A 448 28.36 9.63 9.31
N LEU A 449 28.31 9.33 8.02
CA LEU A 449 29.49 8.98 7.25
C LEU A 449 30.43 10.18 7.08
N GLY A 450 31.72 9.95 7.37
CA GLY A 450 32.78 10.95 7.21
C GLY A 450 33.07 11.74 8.48
N THR A 451 33.88 12.77 8.32
CA THR A 451 34.35 13.62 9.42
C THR A 451 33.54 14.90 9.48
N ALA A 452 33.00 15.20 10.67
CA ALA A 452 32.32 16.46 10.96
C ALA A 452 33.22 17.65 10.60
N ASN A 453 32.63 18.67 9.99
CA ASN A 453 33.29 19.87 9.48
C ASN A 453 34.31 19.63 8.34
N THR A 454 34.32 18.44 7.74
CA THR A 454 35.06 18.13 6.50
C THR A 454 34.12 17.66 5.40
N ASN A 455 33.19 16.75 5.74
CA ASN A 455 32.24 16.14 4.79
C ASN A 455 30.80 16.63 4.99
N TYR A 456 30.40 16.91 6.23
CA TYR A 456 29.13 17.54 6.61
C TYR A 456 29.38 18.61 7.67
N TYR A 457 28.51 19.60 7.80
CA TYR A 457 28.69 20.69 8.77
C TYR A 457 28.08 20.28 10.12
N ASN A 458 28.80 20.52 11.21
CA ASN A 458 28.27 20.36 12.57
C ASN A 458 28.55 21.63 13.37
N ASN A 459 27.49 22.25 13.89
CA ASN A 459 27.58 23.49 14.66
C ASN A 459 27.71 23.26 16.18
N GLY A 460 28.00 22.02 16.60
CA GLY A 460 28.05 21.59 18.00
C GLY A 460 26.75 20.96 18.51
N THR A 461 25.59 21.29 17.95
CA THR A 461 24.29 20.73 18.38
C THR A 461 23.55 20.00 17.26
N LYS A 462 23.75 20.42 16.02
CA LYS A 462 23.08 19.86 14.85
C LYS A 462 24.05 19.56 13.72
N ASN A 463 23.73 18.55 12.92
CA ASN A 463 24.39 18.27 11.64
C ASN A 463 23.59 18.85 10.46
N PHE A 464 24.32 19.23 9.41
CA PHE A 464 23.77 19.83 8.20
C PHE A 464 24.49 19.29 6.96
N MET A 465 23.78 19.22 5.85
CA MET A 465 24.41 19.13 4.53
C MET A 465 25.18 20.42 4.27
N TYR A 466 26.43 20.30 3.82
CA TYR A 466 27.28 21.47 3.53
C TYR A 466 26.78 22.20 2.29
N ALA A 467 26.55 23.51 2.38
CA ALA A 467 26.20 24.32 1.22
C ALA A 467 27.43 24.59 0.33
N GLY A 468 27.19 24.98 -0.92
CA GLY A 468 28.20 25.62 -1.75
C GLY A 468 28.74 24.81 -2.93
N ASN A 469 28.22 23.60 -3.18
CA ASN A 469 28.63 22.74 -4.30
C ASN A 469 27.93 23.19 -5.59
N ALA A 470 28.20 24.42 -6.02
CA ALA A 470 27.47 25.09 -7.10
C ALA A 470 27.80 24.53 -8.48
N ASN A 471 28.95 23.87 -8.64
CA ASN A 471 29.37 23.22 -9.89
C ASN A 471 29.11 21.70 -9.89
N ILE A 472 28.52 21.18 -8.81
CA ILE A 472 28.18 19.78 -8.60
C ILE A 472 29.39 18.83 -8.74
N ASN A 473 30.62 19.29 -8.50
CA ASN A 473 31.82 18.47 -8.71
C ASN A 473 32.29 17.68 -7.49
N ASN A 474 31.40 17.49 -6.51
CA ASN A 474 31.63 16.74 -5.27
C ASN A 474 32.47 17.47 -4.20
N ASN A 475 32.78 18.75 -4.43
CA ASN A 475 33.60 19.54 -3.54
C ASN A 475 33.01 20.96 -3.38
N VAL A 476 33.36 21.62 -2.28
CA VAL A 476 33.10 23.05 -2.07
C VAL A 476 34.44 23.75 -1.91
N LYS A 477 34.75 24.70 -2.79
CA LYS A 477 35.98 25.50 -2.75
C LYS A 477 35.83 26.85 -3.45
N MET A 478 36.61 27.84 -3.01
CA MET A 478 36.60 29.22 -3.55
C MET A 478 37.84 29.59 -4.36
N SER A 479 38.80 28.68 -4.50
CA SER A 479 40.03 28.91 -5.26
C SER A 479 40.50 27.66 -6.00
N GLY A 480 41.43 27.84 -6.95
CA GLY A 480 41.95 26.77 -7.80
C GLY A 480 41.01 26.37 -8.95
N SER A 481 41.43 25.40 -9.75
CA SER A 481 40.66 24.93 -10.92
C SER A 481 39.33 24.30 -10.50
N GLY A 482 38.25 24.61 -11.21
CA GLY A 482 36.90 24.07 -10.94
C GLY A 482 36.34 24.48 -9.58
N ASN A 483 36.58 25.72 -9.14
CA ASN A 483 36.01 26.25 -7.91
C ASN A 483 34.58 26.77 -8.11
N ASP A 484 33.78 26.74 -7.05
CA ASP A 484 32.35 27.05 -7.07
C ASP A 484 32.07 28.52 -7.36
N GLY A 485 32.88 29.42 -6.79
CA GLY A 485 32.75 30.87 -7.03
C GLY A 485 32.93 31.24 -8.52
N SER A 486 33.97 30.72 -9.16
CA SER A 486 34.21 30.91 -10.60
C SER A 486 33.13 30.26 -11.46
N TYR A 487 32.53 29.15 -11.02
CA TYR A 487 31.41 28.54 -11.74
C TYR A 487 30.15 29.40 -11.68
N ILE A 488 29.83 29.95 -10.50
CA ILE A 488 28.70 30.89 -10.34
C ILE A 488 28.92 32.11 -11.25
N LEU A 489 30.08 32.76 -11.19
CA LEU A 489 30.33 33.94 -12.00
C LEU A 489 30.38 33.61 -13.50
N GLY A 490 31.16 32.60 -13.89
CA GLY A 490 31.44 32.30 -15.29
C GLY A 490 30.27 31.62 -16.02
N THR A 491 29.73 30.55 -15.44
CA THR A 491 28.71 29.72 -16.09
C THR A 491 27.31 30.26 -15.86
N ILE A 492 26.94 30.53 -14.61
CA ILE A 492 25.56 30.91 -14.25
C ILE A 492 25.32 32.40 -14.57
N LEU A 493 26.24 33.26 -14.16
CA LEU A 493 26.13 34.70 -14.34
C LEU A 493 26.79 35.21 -15.64
N SER A 494 27.33 34.31 -16.48
CA SER A 494 27.88 34.66 -17.80
C SER A 494 28.99 35.72 -17.74
N ASN A 495 29.82 35.68 -16.69
CA ASN A 495 30.87 36.64 -16.35
C ASN A 495 30.39 38.07 -16.00
N ASP A 496 29.09 38.27 -15.77
CA ASP A 496 28.54 39.55 -15.33
C ASP A 496 28.43 39.61 -13.80
N VAL A 497 29.32 40.37 -13.16
CA VAL A 497 29.35 40.56 -11.70
C VAL A 497 28.16 41.33 -11.14
N THR A 498 27.41 42.04 -12.00
CA THR A 498 26.22 42.82 -11.64
C THR A 498 24.93 42.06 -11.87
N LYS A 499 24.99 40.94 -12.60
CA LYS A 499 23.83 40.09 -12.89
C LYS A 499 23.26 39.48 -11.61
N SER A 500 21.94 39.47 -11.55
CA SER A 500 21.14 38.95 -10.45
C SER A 500 20.04 38.09 -11.04
N LEU A 501 20.04 36.79 -10.75
CA LEU A 501 19.07 35.83 -11.28
C LEU A 501 18.09 35.42 -10.18
N ASN A 502 16.79 35.53 -10.47
CA ASN A 502 15.71 35.10 -9.59
C ASN A 502 15.04 33.86 -10.20
N ASP A 503 15.73 32.74 -10.15
CA ASP A 503 15.34 31.48 -10.77
C ASP A 503 15.82 30.27 -9.96
N TYR A 504 15.25 29.11 -10.25
CA TYR A 504 15.67 27.84 -9.63
C TYR A 504 16.94 27.33 -10.30
N ASN A 505 18.09 27.63 -9.71
CA ASN A 505 19.39 27.23 -10.24
C ASN A 505 20.33 26.69 -9.14
N VAL A 506 21.43 26.07 -9.58
CA VAL A 506 22.42 25.45 -8.70
C VAL A 506 23.27 26.46 -7.92
N GLY A 507 23.38 27.69 -8.41
CA GLY A 507 24.20 28.76 -7.83
C GLY A 507 23.61 29.44 -6.60
N ASP A 508 22.31 29.27 -6.32
CA ASP A 508 21.63 29.83 -5.13
C ASP A 508 21.96 29.00 -3.89
N VAL A 509 23.21 29.06 -3.44
CA VAL A 509 23.76 28.20 -2.38
C VAL A 509 23.35 28.65 -0.97
N ASN A 510 22.94 29.90 -0.83
CA ASN A 510 22.36 30.43 0.41
C ASN A 510 20.82 30.35 0.40
N MET A 511 20.23 29.75 -0.63
CA MET A 511 18.82 29.42 -0.76
C MET A 511 17.92 30.64 -0.59
N ASN A 512 18.37 31.81 -1.07
CA ASN A 512 17.68 33.08 -0.90
C ASN A 512 16.90 33.52 -2.14
N ARG A 513 16.76 32.63 -3.15
CA ARG A 513 16.13 32.83 -4.48
C ARG A 513 16.98 33.55 -5.50
N ILE A 514 17.98 34.30 -5.06
CA ILE A 514 18.71 35.25 -5.88
C ILE A 514 20.17 34.84 -6.01
N THR A 515 20.52 34.28 -7.18
CA THR A 515 21.92 34.01 -7.48
C THR A 515 22.64 35.27 -7.94
N LYS A 516 23.70 35.66 -7.24
CA LYS A 516 24.54 36.82 -7.58
C LYS A 516 25.96 36.71 -7.01
N TYR A 517 26.91 37.45 -7.59
CA TYR A 517 28.32 37.41 -7.20
C TYR A 517 28.83 38.64 -6.43
N SER A 518 28.02 39.70 -6.34
CA SER A 518 28.40 40.95 -5.66
C SER A 518 27.25 41.54 -4.84
N GLY A 519 27.56 42.50 -3.96
CA GLY A 519 26.60 43.12 -3.04
C GLY A 519 26.21 42.24 -1.85
N ALA A 520 25.31 42.74 -0.99
CA ALA A 520 24.91 42.03 0.22
C ALA A 520 24.17 40.72 -0.10
N GLY A 521 24.51 39.63 0.58
CA GLY A 521 23.87 38.32 0.41
C GLY A 521 24.21 37.63 -0.93
N ASN A 522 25.40 37.86 -1.47
CA ASN A 522 25.88 37.16 -2.67
C ASN A 522 26.42 35.76 -2.35
N ASP A 523 26.30 34.85 -3.31
CA ASP A 523 26.62 33.43 -3.16
C ASP A 523 28.11 33.16 -3.02
N GLY A 524 28.96 33.87 -3.77
CA GLY A 524 30.42 33.71 -3.69
C GLY A 524 30.96 34.04 -2.29
N SER A 525 30.50 35.15 -1.70
CA SER A 525 30.85 35.52 -0.34
C SER A 525 30.29 34.54 0.68
N TYR A 526 29.08 34.02 0.46
CA TYR A 526 28.48 33.01 1.33
C TYR A 526 29.32 31.74 1.38
N ILE A 527 29.78 31.21 0.24
CA ILE A 527 30.64 30.02 0.18
C ILE A 527 31.92 30.25 0.99
N LEU A 528 32.57 31.41 0.84
CA LEU A 528 33.79 31.72 1.57
C LEU A 528 33.54 31.87 3.08
N SER A 529 32.53 32.64 3.48
CA SER A 529 32.32 32.97 4.89
C SER A 529 31.76 31.82 5.70
N THR A 530 30.88 31.00 5.10
CA THR A 530 30.05 30.04 5.84
C THR A 530 30.56 28.60 5.69
N PRO A 531 30.50 27.93 4.51
CA PRO A 531 31.11 26.61 4.33
C PRO A 531 32.62 26.56 4.58
N LEU A 532 33.38 27.56 4.11
CA LEU A 532 34.84 27.57 4.15
C LEU A 532 35.44 28.34 5.32
N ASN A 533 34.61 28.92 6.19
CA ASN A 533 35.02 29.63 7.40
C ASN A 533 36.12 30.69 7.15
N ASN A 534 35.95 31.49 6.10
CA ASN A 534 36.87 32.54 5.63
C ASN A 534 38.27 32.05 5.20
N VAL A 535 38.44 30.75 4.93
CA VAL A 535 39.70 30.18 4.45
C VAL A 535 39.59 29.89 2.94
N THR A 536 40.22 30.73 2.12
CA THR A 536 40.13 30.66 0.64
C THR A 536 40.70 29.37 0.05
N THR A 537 41.63 28.72 0.74
CA THR A 537 42.26 27.45 0.34
C THR A 537 41.56 26.22 0.95
N ALA A 538 40.54 26.40 1.80
CA ALA A 538 39.81 25.28 2.37
C ALA A 538 38.99 24.57 1.28
N ILE A 539 38.89 23.26 1.43
CA ILE A 539 38.09 22.39 0.58
C ILE A 539 37.21 21.54 1.48
N LYS A 540 35.92 21.49 1.19
CA LYS A 540 35.01 20.45 1.70
C LYS A 540 34.79 19.44 0.59
N SER A 541 34.71 18.17 0.94
CA SER A 541 34.61 17.08 -0.02
C SER A 541 33.49 16.17 0.38
N GLN A 542 32.72 15.69 -0.59
CA GLN A 542 31.74 14.66 -0.29
C GLN A 542 32.42 13.37 0.18
N ILE A 543 31.63 12.53 0.83
CA ILE A 543 31.93 11.13 1.03
C ILE A 543 30.63 10.34 0.82
N LEU A 544 30.72 9.19 0.17
CA LEU A 544 29.59 8.30 -0.05
C LEU A 544 29.98 6.88 0.37
N PRO A 545 29.01 6.05 0.78
CA PRO A 545 29.25 4.63 0.99
C PRO A 545 29.86 3.98 -0.26
N LEU A 546 30.91 3.17 -0.07
CA LEU A 546 31.65 2.48 -1.12
C LEU A 546 31.08 1.09 -1.45
#